data_AF-A0A3D5QAW0-F1
#
_entry.id   AF-A0A3D5QAW0-F1
#
_cell.length_a   1.000
_cell.length_b   1.000
_cell.length_c   1.000
_cell.angle_alpha   90.00
_cell.angle_beta   90.00
_cell.angle_gamma   90.00
#
_symmetry.space_group_name_H-M   'P 1'
#
loop_
_entity.id
_entity.type
_entity.pdbx_description
1 polymer ?
#
loop_
_entity_poly.entity_id
_entity_poly.type
_entity_poly.pdbx_seq_one_letter_code
_entity_poly.pdbx_strand_id
1 'polypeptide(L)' 'PDSGEAALEIAETLVRSGAVDVVVIDSVAALTPRAEIEGEMG' A
#
# COMPACT_ATOMS: atom_id res chain seq x y z
N PRO A 1 -3.48 -0.90 6.24
CA PRO A 1 -2.10 -1.36 6.01
C PRO A 1 -1.13 -0.46 6.77
N ASP A 2 -0.05 -1.04 7.31
CA ASP A 2 0.83 -0.32 8.24
C ASP A 2 1.93 0.49 7.54
N SER A 3 2.10 0.32 6.23
CA SER A 3 2.93 1.17 5.37
C SER A 3 2.36 1.23 3.95
N GLY A 4 2.87 2.15 3.14
CA GLY A 4 2.55 2.26 1.72
C GLY A 4 2.92 0.99 0.95
N GLU A 5 4.08 0.38 1.24
CA GLU A 5 4.51 -0.88 0.62
C GLU A 5 3.57 -2.03 0.98
N ALA A 6 3.20 -2.17 2.25
CA ALA A 6 2.24 -3.18 2.67
C ALA A 6 0.87 -2.98 1.99
N ALA A 7 0.43 -1.73 1.79
CA ALA A 7 -0.80 -1.43 1.07
C ALA A 7 -0.73 -1.87 -0.40
N LEU A 8 0.39 -1.60 -1.07
CA LEU A 8 0.60 -1.94 -2.47
C LEU A 8 0.80 -3.44 -2.69
N GLU A 9 1.43 -4.16 -1.76
CA GLU A 9 1.56 -5.63 -1.81
C GLU A 9 0.20 -6.32 -1.68
N ILE A 10 -0.68 -5.80 -0.81
CA ILE A 10 -2.08 -6.26 -0.73
C ILE A 10 -2.79 -6.00 -2.06
N ALA A 11 -2.66 -4.79 -2.62
CA ALA A 11 -3.28 -4.44 -3.90
C ALA A 11 -2.78 -5.35 -5.04
N GLU A 12 -1.48 -5.61 -5.12
CA GLU A 12 -0.89 -6.54 -6.09
C GLU A 12 -1.45 -7.94 -5.93
N THR A 13 -1.54 -8.44 -4.69
CA THR A 13 -2.09 -9.77 -4.41
C THR A 13 -3.55 -9.87 -4.88
N LEU A 14 -4.37 -8.85 -4.60
CA LEU A 14 -5.75 -8.79 -5.05
C LEU A 14 -5.85 -8.73 -6.58
N VAL A 15 -5.03 -7.92 -7.24
CA VAL A 15 -4.98 -7.83 -8.71
C VAL A 15 -4.57 -9.17 -9.33
N ARG A 16 -3.53 -9.82 -8.80
CA ARG A 16 -3.06 -11.12 -9.29
C ARG A 16 -4.06 -12.24 -9.09
N SER A 17 -4.91 -12.15 -8.07
CA SER A 17 -5.94 -13.16 -7.81
C SER A 17 -7.01 -13.21 -8.89
N GLY A 18 -7.25 -12.10 -9.60
CA GLY A 18 -8.37 -11.95 -10.53
C GLY A 18 -9.76 -12.05 -9.87
N ALA A 19 -9.83 -12.07 -8.53
CA ALA A 19 -11.08 -12.20 -7.78
C ALA A 19 -11.78 -10.86 -7.53
N VAL A 20 -11.11 -9.74 -7.83
CA VAL A 20 -11.61 -8.38 -7.62
C VAL A 20 -11.53 -7.62 -8.93
N ASP A 21 -12.65 -7.03 -9.36
CA ASP A 21 -12.74 -6.28 -10.62
C ASP A 21 -12.06 -4.90 -10.53
N VAL A 22 -12.16 -4.24 -9.37
CA VAL A 22 -11.63 -2.89 -9.14
C VAL A 22 -11.07 -2.76 -7.72
N VAL A 23 -9.88 -2.19 -7.60
CA VAL A 23 -9.25 -1.83 -6.32
C VAL A 23 -9.08 -0.31 -6.29
N VAL A 24 -9.52 0.33 -5.19
CA VAL A 24 -9.40 1.79 -5.00
C VAL A 24 -8.46 2.05 -3.81
N ILE A 25 -7.53 2.98 -4.01
CA ILE A 25 -6.67 3.50 -2.95
C ILE A 25 -7.16 4.89 -2.57
N ASP A 26 -7.57 5.06 -1.31
CA ASP A 26 -7.96 6.33 -0.73
C ASP A 26 -7.06 6.60 0.50
N SER A 27 -5.93 7.30 0.38
CA SER A 27 -5.43 8.05 -0.78
C SER A 27 -3.92 7.84 -0.97
N VAL A 28 -3.38 8.29 -2.12
CA VAL A 28 -1.93 8.21 -2.38
C VAL A 28 -1.11 9.00 -1.35
N ALA A 29 -1.63 10.13 -0.85
CA ALA A 29 -0.96 10.94 0.16
C ALA A 29 -0.77 10.19 1.50
N ALA A 30 -1.58 9.15 1.76
CA ALA A 30 -1.48 8.31 2.95
C ALA A 30 -0.61 7.07 2.76
N LEU A 31 -0.02 6.85 1.57
CA LEU A 31 0.91 5.75 1.32
C LEU A 31 2.32 6.08 1.82
N THR A 32 2.44 6.30 3.12
CA THR A 32 3.69 6.64 3.79
C THR A 32 4.68 5.47 3.71
N PRO A 33 5.90 5.66 3.17
CA PRO A 33 6.93 4.64 3.11
C PRO A 33 7.25 4.09 4.49
N ARG A 34 7.55 2.80 4.58
CA ARG A 34 7.89 2.16 5.85
C ARG A 34 9.07 2.83 6.55
N ALA A 35 10.10 3.23 5.80
CA ALA A 35 11.25 3.96 6.33
C ALA A 35 10.88 5.31 6.99
N GLU A 36 9.84 5.98 6.50
CA GLU A 36 9.33 7.21 7.10
C GLU A 36 8.58 6.93 8.41
N ILE A 37 7.80 5.85 8.47
CA ILE A 37 7.08 5.40 9.67
C ILE A 37 8.05 4.95 10.76
N GLU A 38 9.13 4.28 10.38
CA GLU A 38 10.20 3.81 11.27
C GLU A 38 11.15 4.95 11.70
N GLY A 39 10.97 6.17 11.16
CA GLY A 39 11.76 7.34 11.54
C GLY A 39 13.18 7.33 10.99
N GLU A 40 13.45 6.56 9.93
CA GLU A 40 14.75 6.51 9.24
C GLU A 40 14.94 7.68 8.25
N MET A 41 13.93 8.55 8.12
CA MET A 41 14.01 9.78 7.36
C MET A 41 14.49 10.95 8.23
N GLY A 42 15.81 11.18 8.24
CA GLY A 42 16.46 12.42 8.71
C GLY A 42 16.88 12.44 10.16
#